data_AF-A0A317K4B9-F1
#
_entry.id   AF-A0A317K4B9-F1
#
_cell.length_a   1.000
_cell.length_b   1.000
_cell.length_c   1.000
_cell.angle_alpha   90.00
_cell.angle_beta   90.00
_cell.angle_gamma   90.00
#
_symmetry.space_group_name_H-M   'P 1'
#
loop_
_entity.id
_entity.type
_entity.pdbx_description
1 polymer ?
#
loop_
_entity_poly.entity_id
_entity_poly.type
_entity_poly.pdbx_seq_one_letter_code
_entity_poly.pdbx_strand_id
1 'polypeptide(L)'
;MAARWWTKGARSRPREDRKFAGWAWAGATVSLVERMWHMLRKRLVCGGAGGAASAVLAGLMVMVPSVAMAQSDGVSFSPSTDFPVGGDPRSVAVGDFNGDGHPDLVTANKAANTVSVLSNDGSGGFTNGTDFPVGTSPSSVAVGDFNGDGHVDLAVSFGFQGLSVLLNDGSGGFANRTDFSAFGGVPDSVVVGDFNGDGHPDLATNYASFGSVLSVFLNDGSGGFANRTDISVGTSALSLAVADFNSDGHPDLVAPNGIDRVTVMLNDGSGSFANHIGASVSDQYSVAVGDFNSDGLPDLATASFPRNTVTTLLQFTFGGGFFYTQSSNTVGDSPQSIAVGDFNSDGRPDAVTGNNVANTVSVLLDDVYGNLTNRTDFPVDAGPRSVAVGDFNSDGRPDLATANRTANTVSVLLNTTTPNTPPTITVAAGGQCVTDTSGSINLTVGDAESPPGDLVVTATSSNQALVPDANITVGGSDANRTLTVATVPAQTGTAIVTAQVSDGFATSTVDITVTAGGNQPNTISGTTGADMIFGKKGDDTISGQAGNDLLCGGSGNDKLIGNAGDDTMYGANGDDVLSGGAGADHFSGGKGTDTATDLTAAEGDTQDGTIP
;
A
#
# COMPACT_ATOMS: atom_id res chain seq x y z
N MET A 1 13.38 78.55 42.30
CA MET A 1 12.09 78.76 41.60
C MET A 1 12.24 78.16 40.20
N ALA A 2 11.90 76.88 39.92
CA ALA A 2 10.58 76.22 39.81
C ALA A 2 9.72 76.85 38.68
N ALA A 3 9.09 76.17 37.70
CA ALA A 3 8.83 74.76 37.34
C ALA A 3 8.48 74.71 35.82
N ARG A 4 8.94 73.75 35.00
CA ARG A 4 8.32 72.48 34.51
C ARG A 4 6.92 72.58 33.86
N TRP A 5 6.56 71.95 32.71
CA TRP A 5 7.22 71.26 31.57
C TRP A 5 6.19 70.92 30.45
N TRP A 6 6.55 71.20 29.19
CA TRP A 6 6.48 70.40 27.93
C TRP A 6 5.20 69.75 27.33
N THR A 7 4.91 70.16 26.08
CA THR A 7 4.52 69.30 24.95
C THR A 7 5.43 69.60 23.74
N LYS A 8 6.08 68.56 23.18
CA LYS A 8 6.77 68.49 21.88
C LYS A 8 6.31 67.17 21.26
N GLY A 9 6.09 67.00 19.97
CA GLY A 9 6.50 67.76 18.79
C GLY A 9 6.68 66.71 17.69
N ALA A 10 5.78 66.72 16.70
CA ALA A 10 5.81 65.82 15.55
C ALA A 10 7.07 66.06 14.71
N ARG A 11 7.76 64.99 14.30
CA ARG A 11 8.72 65.01 13.20
C ARG A 11 8.43 63.90 12.21
N SER A 12 8.41 64.31 10.96
CA SER A 12 8.16 63.54 9.75
C SER A 12 9.48 63.16 9.05
N ARG A 13 9.32 62.18 8.14
CA ARG A 13 10.16 61.77 6.98
C ARG A 13 11.04 60.53 7.17
N PRO A 14 11.39 59.78 6.10
CA PRO A 14 10.71 59.62 4.79
C PRO A 14 10.53 58.14 4.36
N ARG A 15 9.66 57.90 3.35
CA ARG A 15 9.59 56.63 2.60
C ARG A 15 10.83 56.50 1.70
N GLU A 16 11.57 55.40 1.83
CA GLU A 16 12.50 54.93 0.79
C GLU A 16 11.78 53.93 -0.11
N ASP A 17 11.54 54.34 -1.35
CA ASP A 17 11.25 53.44 -2.47
C ASP A 17 12.56 52.73 -2.86
N ARG A 18 12.68 51.43 -2.55
CA ARG A 18 13.68 50.57 -3.17
C ARG A 18 13.00 49.57 -4.11
N LYS A 19 13.19 49.84 -5.40
CA LYS A 19 12.97 48.90 -6.50
C LYS A 19 13.84 47.65 -6.26
N PHE A 20 13.21 46.48 -6.15
CA PHE A 20 13.91 45.21 -6.35
C PHE A 20 13.57 44.67 -7.73
N ALA A 21 14.63 44.41 -8.49
CA ALA A 21 14.63 43.92 -9.84
C ALA A 21 14.10 42.48 -9.92
N GLY A 22 13.45 42.15 -11.03
CA GLY A 22 12.93 40.83 -11.32
C GLY A 22 14.03 39.79 -11.39
N TRP A 23 13.83 38.70 -10.64
CA TRP A 23 14.53 37.44 -10.82
C TRP A 23 13.51 36.41 -11.29
N ALA A 24 13.80 35.81 -12.44
CA ALA A 24 13.05 34.71 -13.02
C ALA A 24 13.13 33.48 -12.10
N TRP A 25 11.99 32.83 -11.88
CA TRP A 25 11.91 31.56 -11.17
C TRP A 25 11.96 30.42 -12.18
N ALA A 26 13.07 29.70 -12.20
CA ALA A 26 13.19 28.36 -12.76
C ALA A 26 13.76 27.46 -11.66
N GLY A 27 13.08 26.34 -11.38
CA GLY A 27 13.58 25.18 -10.64
C GLY A 27 13.71 25.33 -9.11
N ALA A 28 12.71 24.85 -8.36
CA ALA A 28 12.86 24.17 -7.06
C ALA A 28 11.49 23.87 -6.41
N THR A 29 10.83 22.79 -6.82
CA THR A 29 9.83 22.06 -6.02
C THR A 29 10.60 20.89 -5.41
N VAL A 30 11.09 20.96 -4.16
CA VAL A 30 10.46 20.35 -2.97
C VAL A 30 10.87 21.08 -1.67
N SER A 31 11.86 21.98 -1.69
CA SER A 31 12.50 22.50 -0.45
C SER A 31 11.73 23.62 0.30
N LEU A 32 10.66 24.18 -0.25
CA LEU A 32 9.95 25.31 0.37
C LEU A 32 8.95 24.87 1.47
N VAL A 33 8.38 23.67 1.34
CA VAL A 33 7.38 23.12 2.28
C VAL A 33 8.03 22.73 3.61
N GLU A 34 9.20 22.09 3.56
CA GLU A 34 9.97 21.74 4.77
C GLU A 34 10.48 22.98 5.53
N ARG A 35 10.89 24.03 4.81
CA ARG A 35 11.38 25.28 5.43
C ARG A 35 10.24 26.09 6.07
N MET A 36 9.04 26.06 5.50
CA MET A 36 7.85 26.66 6.11
C MET A 36 7.40 25.91 7.36
N TRP A 37 7.48 24.58 7.37
CA TRP A 37 7.21 23.74 8.54
C TRP A 37 8.18 24.02 9.71
N HIS A 38 9.47 24.25 9.43
CA HIS A 38 10.46 24.59 10.46
C HIS A 38 10.31 26.02 11.03
N MET A 39 9.82 26.99 10.25
CA MET A 39 9.59 28.35 10.74
C MET A 39 8.35 28.47 11.64
N LEU A 40 7.31 27.66 11.41
CA LEU A 40 6.08 27.65 12.23
C LEU A 40 6.29 27.04 13.63
N ARG A 41 7.27 26.13 13.82
CA ARG A 41 7.58 25.55 15.15
C ARG A 41 8.26 26.51 16.14
N LYS A 42 8.85 27.63 15.70
CA LYS A 42 9.54 28.57 16.60
C LYS A 42 8.65 29.64 17.25
N ARG A 43 7.35 29.73 16.92
CA ARG A 43 6.46 30.79 17.42
C ARG A 43 5.38 30.35 18.42
N LEU A 44 5.30 29.07 18.78
CA LEU A 44 4.35 28.57 19.78
C LEU A 44 4.98 28.34 21.16
N VAL A 45 5.79 29.27 21.66
CA VAL A 45 6.12 29.36 23.09
C VAL A 45 6.17 30.84 23.45
N CYS A 46 5.01 31.41 23.81
CA CYS A 46 4.82 32.52 24.76
C CYS A 46 3.37 33.04 24.68
N GLY A 47 2.64 32.96 25.79
CA GLY A 47 1.62 33.96 26.13
C GLY A 47 0.14 33.55 26.04
N GLY A 48 -0.36 32.95 27.14
CA GLY A 48 -1.47 33.50 27.95
C GLY A 48 -2.80 33.93 27.33
N ALA A 49 -3.84 33.22 27.77
CA ALA A 49 -5.22 33.65 28.03
C ALA A 49 -6.22 33.78 26.85
N GLY A 50 -7.18 32.85 26.86
CA GLY A 50 -8.60 33.19 26.84
C GLY A 50 -9.31 33.22 25.49
N GLY A 51 -10.04 32.13 25.19
CA GLY A 51 -11.27 32.15 24.40
C GLY A 51 -11.12 32.32 22.88
N ALA A 52 -11.76 31.42 22.13
CA ALA A 52 -11.92 31.42 20.68
C ALA A 52 -10.66 31.11 19.85
N ALA A 53 -10.18 29.87 19.95
CA ALA A 53 -9.39 29.22 18.90
C ALA A 53 -9.96 27.81 18.62
N SER A 54 -11.25 27.77 18.30
CA SER A 54 -11.87 26.65 17.60
C SER A 54 -12.39 27.23 16.29
N ALA A 55 -12.04 26.61 15.17
CA ALA A 55 -12.34 27.03 13.79
C ALA A 55 -11.42 28.08 13.14
N VAL A 56 -10.12 27.78 12.97
CA VAL A 56 -9.37 28.12 11.73
C VAL A 56 -8.27 27.07 11.52
N LEU A 57 -8.64 25.85 11.14
CA LEU A 57 -7.70 24.88 10.53
C LEU A 57 -8.37 24.12 9.38
N ALA A 58 -9.28 24.80 8.68
CA ALA A 58 -9.89 24.33 7.45
C ALA A 58 -9.73 25.44 6.41
N GLY A 59 -8.78 25.29 5.50
CA GLY A 59 -8.56 26.28 4.43
C GLY A 59 -7.12 26.49 4.02
N LEU A 60 -6.39 25.42 3.69
CA LEU A 60 -5.31 25.50 2.71
C LEU A 60 -5.17 24.16 1.99
N MET A 61 -6.24 23.72 1.35
CA MET A 61 -6.19 22.65 0.36
C MET A 61 -5.67 23.30 -0.92
N VAL A 62 -4.36 23.18 -1.16
CA VAL A 62 -3.81 23.43 -2.50
C VAL A 62 -4.48 22.40 -3.39
N MET A 63 -5.33 22.87 -4.30
CA MET A 63 -5.88 22.08 -5.39
C MET A 63 -4.72 21.74 -6.33
N VAL A 64 -3.94 20.72 -5.96
CA VAL A 64 -3.33 19.87 -6.98
C VAL A 64 -4.52 19.32 -7.76
N PRO A 65 -4.57 19.43 -9.10
CA PRO A 65 -5.61 18.74 -9.84
C PRO A 65 -5.60 17.31 -9.32
N SER A 66 -6.75 16.88 -8.80
CA SER A 66 -7.00 15.49 -8.49
C SER A 66 -6.79 14.75 -9.81
N VAL A 67 -5.57 14.27 -10.03
CA VAL A 67 -5.41 13.01 -10.73
C VAL A 67 -6.22 12.10 -9.83
N ALA A 68 -7.41 11.73 -10.29
CA ALA A 68 -8.02 10.52 -9.82
C ALA A 68 -6.94 9.48 -10.07
N MET A 69 -6.14 9.18 -9.04
CA MET A 69 -5.32 7.97 -9.03
C MET A 69 -6.35 6.89 -9.32
N ALA A 70 -6.19 6.22 -10.45
CA ALA A 70 -7.10 5.18 -10.88
C ALA A 70 -7.22 4.23 -9.69
N GLN A 71 -8.38 4.27 -9.05
CA GLN A 71 -8.68 3.57 -7.82
C GLN A 71 -9.04 2.14 -8.24
N SER A 72 -8.03 1.30 -8.42
CA SER A 72 -8.23 -0.08 -8.86
C SER A 72 -7.27 -1.09 -8.25
N ASP A 73 -6.97 -0.99 -6.96
CA ASP A 73 -6.48 -2.16 -6.22
C ASP A 73 -7.65 -2.77 -5.44
N GLY A 74 -8.81 -2.91 -6.10
CA GLY A 74 -9.96 -3.54 -5.51
C GLY A 74 -9.61 -4.94 -5.01
N VAL A 75 -10.07 -5.29 -3.83
CA VAL A 75 -9.81 -6.62 -3.26
C VAL A 75 -10.78 -7.65 -3.83
N SER A 76 -10.29 -8.86 -4.09
CA SER A 76 -11.09 -9.98 -4.57
C SER A 76 -10.86 -11.23 -3.73
N PHE A 77 -11.94 -11.90 -3.36
CA PHE A 77 -11.91 -13.17 -2.65
C PHE A 77 -12.76 -14.21 -3.39
N SER A 78 -12.40 -15.48 -3.25
CA SER A 78 -13.23 -16.60 -3.66
C SER A 78 -14.59 -16.55 -2.94
N PRO A 79 -15.64 -17.19 -3.48
CA PRO A 79 -16.82 -17.52 -2.69
C PRO A 79 -16.42 -18.27 -1.42
N SER A 80 -17.17 -18.05 -0.34
CA SER A 80 -16.94 -18.73 0.93
C SER A 80 -17.14 -20.24 0.81
N THR A 81 -16.23 -20.99 1.44
CA THR A 81 -16.38 -22.43 1.68
C THR A 81 -16.61 -22.64 3.17
N ASP A 82 -17.68 -23.35 3.53
CA ASP A 82 -18.12 -23.47 4.91
C ASP A 82 -17.81 -24.86 5.51
N PHE A 83 -17.14 -24.88 6.65
CA PHE A 83 -16.75 -26.10 7.36
C PHE A 83 -17.50 -26.21 8.70
N PRO A 84 -18.21 -27.32 8.97
CA PRO A 84 -18.94 -27.51 10.23
C PRO A 84 -18.02 -27.56 11.46
N VAL A 85 -18.46 -26.90 12.54
CA VAL A 85 -17.82 -26.89 13.86
C VAL A 85 -18.85 -27.07 14.98
N GLY A 86 -18.40 -27.09 16.24
CA GLY A 86 -19.27 -27.11 17.40
C GLY A 86 -20.24 -25.92 17.46
N GLY A 87 -21.33 -26.10 18.22
CA GLY A 87 -22.40 -25.11 18.30
C GLY A 87 -22.01 -23.77 18.95
N ASP A 88 -22.55 -22.66 18.41
CA ASP A 88 -22.31 -21.27 18.83
C ASP A 88 -20.81 -20.90 18.83
N PRO A 89 -20.10 -20.98 17.68
CA PRO A 89 -18.70 -20.61 17.60
C PRO A 89 -18.53 -19.10 17.86
N ARG A 90 -17.57 -18.74 18.72
CA ARG A 90 -17.37 -17.37 19.24
C ARG A 90 -16.06 -16.71 18.84
N SER A 91 -15.03 -17.50 18.62
CA SER A 91 -13.67 -17.05 18.36
C SER A 91 -13.04 -18.06 17.41
N VAL A 92 -12.25 -17.57 16.46
CA VAL A 92 -11.41 -18.38 15.57
C VAL A 92 -9.98 -17.89 15.68
N ALA A 93 -9.03 -18.81 15.70
CA ALA A 93 -7.60 -18.53 15.66
C ALA A 93 -6.91 -19.44 14.63
N VAL A 94 -5.72 -19.02 14.20
CA VAL A 94 -4.92 -19.67 13.15
C VAL A 94 -3.62 -20.16 13.76
N GLY A 95 -3.19 -21.38 13.44
CA GLY A 95 -1.90 -21.94 13.86
C GLY A 95 -1.65 -23.27 13.17
N ASP A 96 -0.40 -23.72 13.08
CA ASP A 96 -0.08 -25.07 12.55
C ASP A 96 -0.16 -26.07 13.72
N PHE A 97 -1.28 -26.79 13.84
CA PHE A 97 -1.51 -27.67 14.99
C PHE A 97 -1.01 -29.09 14.76
N ASN A 98 -0.83 -29.50 13.50
CA ASN A 98 -0.37 -30.85 13.15
C ASN A 98 1.11 -30.90 12.69
N GLY A 99 1.77 -29.74 12.59
CA GLY A 99 3.18 -29.60 12.23
C GLY A 99 3.48 -29.86 10.76
N ASP A 100 2.48 -29.74 9.87
CA ASP A 100 2.65 -29.99 8.43
C ASP A 100 3.08 -28.76 7.63
N GLY A 101 3.15 -27.59 8.28
CA GLY A 101 3.55 -26.32 7.69
C GLY A 101 2.41 -25.53 7.03
N HIS A 102 1.17 -26.04 7.07
CA HIS A 102 -0.01 -25.32 6.60
C HIS A 102 -0.80 -24.76 7.79
N PRO A 103 -1.19 -23.47 7.76
CA PRO A 103 -1.97 -22.91 8.85
C PRO A 103 -3.33 -23.61 8.96
N ASP A 104 -3.60 -24.18 10.12
CA ASP A 104 -4.87 -24.78 10.52
C ASP A 104 -5.77 -23.76 11.25
N LEU A 105 -7.00 -24.16 11.55
CA LEU A 105 -7.97 -23.34 12.27
C LEU A 105 -8.44 -24.00 13.56
N VAL A 106 -8.65 -23.19 14.59
CA VAL A 106 -9.30 -23.60 15.83
C VAL A 106 -10.43 -22.65 16.20
N THR A 107 -11.58 -23.18 16.62
CA THR A 107 -12.72 -22.38 17.07
C THR A 107 -13.14 -22.69 18.50
N ALA A 108 -13.48 -21.65 19.28
CA ALA A 108 -14.14 -21.80 20.58
C ALA A 108 -15.66 -21.88 20.42
N ASN A 109 -16.28 -23.00 20.82
CA ASN A 109 -17.69 -23.28 20.59
C ASN A 109 -18.50 -23.22 21.88
N LYS A 110 -19.20 -22.10 22.09
CA LYS A 110 -19.82 -21.78 23.38
C LYS A 110 -20.91 -22.77 23.79
N ALA A 111 -21.78 -23.17 22.86
CA ALA A 111 -22.90 -24.05 23.17
C ALA A 111 -22.46 -25.52 23.25
N ALA A 112 -21.46 -25.91 22.46
CA ALA A 112 -20.90 -27.26 22.49
C ALA A 112 -19.97 -27.51 23.70
N ASN A 113 -19.41 -26.46 24.32
CA ASN A 113 -18.41 -26.58 25.38
C ASN A 113 -17.10 -27.23 24.90
N THR A 114 -16.79 -27.03 23.61
CA THR A 114 -15.61 -27.59 22.92
C THR A 114 -14.80 -26.48 22.26
N VAL A 115 -13.57 -26.81 21.90
CA VAL A 115 -12.92 -26.21 20.73
C VAL A 115 -12.99 -27.18 19.56
N SER A 116 -13.16 -26.69 18.32
CA SER A 116 -13.03 -27.52 17.12
C SER A 116 -11.73 -27.17 16.40
N VAL A 117 -10.94 -28.17 16.04
CA VAL A 117 -9.72 -28.02 15.21
C VAL A 117 -10.02 -28.50 13.79
N LEU A 118 -9.69 -27.69 12.79
CA LEU A 118 -9.84 -28.00 11.37
C LEU A 118 -8.46 -28.00 10.75
N SER A 119 -8.03 -29.15 10.24
CA SER A 119 -6.73 -29.27 9.58
C SER A 119 -6.82 -28.84 8.12
N ASN A 120 -5.84 -28.08 7.66
CA ASN A 120 -5.69 -27.60 6.31
C ASN A 120 -4.94 -28.62 5.44
N ASP A 121 -5.30 -28.73 4.16
CA ASP A 121 -4.59 -29.56 3.18
C ASP A 121 -3.56 -28.78 2.35
N GLY A 122 -3.38 -27.49 2.64
CA GLY A 122 -2.45 -26.59 1.97
C GLY A 122 -2.99 -25.97 0.69
N SER A 123 -4.21 -26.30 0.27
CA SER A 123 -4.89 -25.68 -0.87
C SER A 123 -5.99 -24.69 -0.46
N GLY A 124 -6.11 -24.41 0.84
CA GLY A 124 -7.25 -23.71 1.43
C GLY A 124 -8.45 -24.62 1.72
N GLY A 125 -8.29 -25.94 1.52
CA GLY A 125 -9.28 -26.95 1.88
C GLY A 125 -9.08 -27.41 3.33
N PHE A 126 -10.16 -27.46 4.11
CA PHE A 126 -10.11 -27.87 5.51
C PHE A 126 -10.90 -29.16 5.77
N THR A 127 -10.50 -29.89 6.81
CA THR A 127 -11.34 -30.95 7.38
C THR A 127 -12.55 -30.35 8.11
N ASN A 128 -13.56 -31.18 8.37
CA ASN A 128 -14.56 -30.82 9.39
C ASN A 128 -13.89 -30.68 10.77
N GLY A 129 -14.50 -29.90 11.65
CA GLY A 129 -14.00 -29.67 13.00
C GLY A 129 -13.92 -30.95 13.85
N THR A 130 -12.74 -31.21 14.42
CA THR A 130 -12.50 -32.22 15.46
C THR A 130 -12.64 -31.58 16.83
N ASP A 131 -13.60 -32.04 17.63
CA ASP A 131 -13.97 -31.40 18.90
C ASP A 131 -13.15 -31.89 20.10
N PHE A 132 -12.64 -30.95 20.89
CA PHE A 132 -11.95 -31.16 22.17
C PHE A 132 -12.67 -30.43 23.32
N PRO A 133 -13.02 -31.10 24.44
CA PRO A 133 -13.72 -30.45 25.55
C PRO A 133 -12.85 -29.48 26.37
N VAL A 134 -13.30 -28.23 26.52
CA VAL A 134 -12.53 -27.13 27.19
C VAL A 134 -13.23 -26.51 28.39
N GLY A 135 -14.42 -27.02 28.76
CA GLY A 135 -15.21 -26.53 29.88
C GLY A 135 -16.42 -25.72 29.41
N THR A 136 -17.24 -25.24 30.34
CA THR A 136 -18.55 -24.67 29.99
C THR A 136 -18.42 -23.31 29.31
N SER A 137 -19.14 -23.08 28.21
CA SER A 137 -19.25 -21.77 27.55
C SER A 137 -17.90 -21.11 27.23
N PRO A 138 -17.02 -21.74 26.43
CA PRO A 138 -15.82 -21.09 25.94
C PRO A 138 -16.19 -19.85 25.10
N SER A 139 -15.43 -18.77 25.25
CA SER A 139 -15.73 -17.46 24.64
C SER A 139 -14.64 -16.98 23.69
N SER A 140 -13.37 -17.26 23.99
CA SER A 140 -12.22 -16.89 23.17
C SER A 140 -11.15 -17.99 23.21
N VAL A 141 -10.40 -18.10 22.10
CA VAL A 141 -9.23 -18.97 21.97
C VAL A 141 -8.08 -18.15 21.43
N ALA A 142 -6.90 -18.32 22.01
CA ALA A 142 -5.62 -17.85 21.50
C ALA A 142 -4.64 -19.01 21.42
N VAL A 143 -3.56 -18.82 20.67
CA VAL A 143 -2.59 -19.88 20.34
C VAL A 143 -1.17 -19.41 20.61
N GLY A 144 -0.30 -20.34 20.96
CA GLY A 144 1.13 -20.07 21.21
C GLY A 144 1.84 -21.34 21.70
N ASP A 145 3.16 -21.37 21.66
CA ASP A 145 3.94 -22.47 22.28
C ASP A 145 4.15 -22.15 23.77
N PHE A 146 3.28 -22.68 24.63
CA PHE A 146 3.27 -22.31 26.05
C PHE A 146 4.24 -23.15 26.89
N ASN A 147 4.71 -24.30 26.40
CA ASN A 147 5.63 -25.19 27.12
C ASN A 147 7.03 -25.28 26.48
N GLY A 148 7.27 -24.59 25.37
CA GLY A 148 8.55 -24.53 24.68
C GLY A 148 8.91 -25.81 23.92
N ASP A 149 7.93 -26.66 23.57
CA ASP A 149 8.17 -27.92 22.86
C ASP A 149 8.14 -27.78 21.33
N GLY A 150 7.81 -26.59 20.82
CA GLY A 150 7.75 -26.26 19.41
C GLY A 150 6.41 -26.58 18.74
N HIS A 151 5.40 -27.06 19.49
CA HIS A 151 4.05 -27.25 19.00
C HIS A 151 3.13 -26.11 19.43
N VAL A 152 2.19 -25.75 18.58
CA VAL A 152 1.23 -24.69 18.89
C VAL A 152 0.17 -25.22 19.86
N ASP A 153 0.11 -24.64 21.05
CA ASP A 153 -0.86 -24.93 22.11
C ASP A 153 -2.06 -23.98 22.08
N LEU A 154 -3.08 -24.27 22.89
CA LEU A 154 -4.28 -23.45 23.01
C LEU A 154 -4.43 -22.84 24.41
N ALA A 155 -4.76 -21.55 24.45
CA ALA A 155 -5.29 -20.87 25.63
C ALA A 155 -6.76 -20.53 25.38
N VAL A 156 -7.66 -21.07 26.20
CA VAL A 156 -9.11 -20.96 26.01
C VAL A 156 -9.76 -20.33 27.23
N SER A 157 -10.44 -19.22 27.02
CA SER A 157 -11.25 -18.59 28.05
C SER A 157 -12.62 -19.28 28.14
N PHE A 158 -13.04 -19.68 29.33
CA PHE A 158 -14.27 -20.46 29.53
C PHE A 158 -14.98 -20.17 30.86
N GLY A 159 -16.29 -20.30 30.85
CA GLY A 159 -17.13 -20.34 32.05
C GLY A 159 -17.12 -19.05 32.87
N PHE A 160 -17.28 -19.19 34.19
CA PHE A 160 -17.34 -18.06 35.13
C PHE A 160 -16.00 -17.77 35.86
N GLN A 161 -14.96 -18.60 35.67
CA GLN A 161 -13.68 -18.52 36.40
C GLN A 161 -12.51 -19.21 35.68
N GLY A 162 -12.58 -19.46 34.36
CA GLY A 162 -11.66 -20.39 33.71
C GLY A 162 -10.82 -19.80 32.58
N LEU A 163 -9.50 -19.95 32.71
CA LEU A 163 -8.58 -20.01 31.58
C LEU A 163 -8.05 -21.45 31.52
N SER A 164 -8.26 -22.14 30.40
CA SER A 164 -7.68 -23.47 30.17
C SER A 164 -6.48 -23.33 29.26
N VAL A 165 -5.40 -24.03 29.55
CA VAL A 165 -4.31 -24.26 28.61
C VAL A 165 -4.36 -25.72 28.19
N LEU A 166 -4.39 -25.96 26.89
CA LEU A 166 -4.38 -27.29 26.30
C LEU A 166 -3.09 -27.44 25.51
N LEU A 167 -2.21 -28.33 25.98
CA LEU A 167 -0.94 -28.60 25.32
C LEU A 167 -1.15 -29.58 24.17
N ASN A 168 -0.55 -29.27 23.03
CA ASN A 168 -0.59 -30.05 21.82
C ASN A 168 0.42 -31.21 21.90
N ASP A 169 0.06 -32.37 21.36
CA ASP A 169 0.95 -33.52 21.25
C ASP A 169 1.75 -33.56 19.94
N GLY A 170 1.63 -32.53 19.11
CA GLY A 170 2.27 -32.40 17.80
C GLY A 170 1.55 -33.13 16.67
N SER A 171 0.39 -33.72 16.94
CA SER A 171 -0.47 -34.36 15.92
C SER A 171 -1.83 -33.68 15.75
N GLY A 172 -2.00 -32.49 16.33
CA GLY A 172 -3.28 -31.79 16.45
C GLY A 172 -4.15 -32.29 17.61
N GLY A 173 -3.57 -33.06 18.53
CA GLY A 173 -4.24 -33.62 19.70
C GLY A 173 -4.05 -32.77 20.96
N PHE A 174 -5.15 -32.41 21.62
CA PHE A 174 -5.16 -31.53 22.80
C PHE A 174 -5.56 -32.25 24.09
N ALA A 175 -4.93 -33.39 24.38
CA ALA A 175 -5.33 -34.25 25.50
C ALA A 175 -4.89 -33.73 26.88
N ASN A 176 -3.84 -32.90 26.96
CA ASN A 176 -3.29 -32.41 28.21
C ASN A 176 -3.82 -31.01 28.53
N ARG A 177 -4.84 -30.94 29.39
CA ARG A 177 -5.51 -29.70 29.77
C ARG A 177 -5.22 -29.33 31.22
N THR A 178 -4.84 -28.07 31.44
CA THR A 178 -4.68 -27.47 32.77
C THR A 178 -5.59 -26.26 32.92
N ASP A 179 -6.36 -26.21 34.00
CA ASP A 179 -7.29 -25.11 34.29
C ASP A 179 -6.70 -24.17 35.34
N PHE A 180 -6.74 -22.88 35.06
CA PHE A 180 -6.29 -21.82 35.95
C PHE A 180 -7.49 -21.00 36.43
N SER A 181 -7.55 -20.77 37.74
CA SER A 181 -8.62 -19.98 38.35
C SER A 181 -8.45 -18.49 38.03
N ALA A 182 -9.46 -17.96 37.35
CA ALA A 182 -9.53 -16.58 36.87
C ALA A 182 -10.29 -15.65 37.84
N PHE A 183 -10.39 -14.35 37.52
CA PHE A 183 -11.19 -13.39 38.30
C PHE A 183 -12.68 -13.78 38.24
N GLY A 184 -13.47 -13.42 39.25
CA GLY A 184 -14.87 -13.85 39.37
C GLY A 184 -15.78 -13.22 38.30
N GLY A 185 -15.83 -13.80 37.10
CA GLY A 185 -16.61 -13.33 35.96
C GLY A 185 -16.40 -14.14 34.68
N VAL A 186 -17.19 -13.86 33.64
CA VAL A 186 -17.02 -14.49 32.32
C VAL A 186 -15.91 -13.74 31.57
N PRO A 187 -14.80 -14.40 31.18
CA PRO A 187 -13.79 -13.78 30.35
C PRO A 187 -14.32 -13.59 28.92
N ASP A 188 -14.02 -12.45 28.30
CA ASP A 188 -14.54 -12.11 26.96
C ASP A 188 -13.51 -12.39 25.85
N SER A 189 -12.25 -12.05 26.07
CA SER A 189 -11.13 -12.25 25.14
C SER A 189 -9.89 -12.76 25.90
N VAL A 190 -9.03 -13.51 25.20
CA VAL A 190 -7.69 -13.87 25.64
C VAL A 190 -6.69 -13.45 24.56
N VAL A 191 -5.55 -12.89 24.96
CA VAL A 191 -4.43 -12.50 24.09
C VAL A 191 -3.12 -13.00 24.65
N VAL A 192 -2.13 -13.13 23.76
CA VAL A 192 -0.80 -13.66 24.05
C VAL A 192 0.24 -12.55 23.86
N GLY A 193 1.24 -12.50 24.73
CA GLY A 193 2.40 -11.61 24.60
C GLY A 193 3.49 -12.01 25.59
N ASP A 194 4.74 -11.62 25.37
CA ASP A 194 5.81 -11.79 26.37
C ASP A 194 5.83 -10.55 27.28
N PHE A 195 5.00 -10.52 28.32
CA PHE A 195 4.77 -9.32 29.12
C PHE A 195 5.87 -9.05 30.14
N ASN A 196 6.72 -10.02 30.45
CA ASN A 196 7.82 -9.87 31.39
C ASN A 196 9.23 -9.93 30.73
N GLY A 197 9.29 -10.17 29.42
CA GLY A 197 10.52 -10.23 28.64
C GLY A 197 11.37 -11.48 28.90
N ASP A 198 10.78 -12.56 29.40
CA ASP A 198 11.49 -13.82 29.69
C ASP A 198 11.54 -14.79 28.51
N GLY A 199 10.85 -14.46 27.41
CA GLY A 199 10.80 -15.25 26.18
C GLY A 199 9.74 -16.34 26.18
N HIS A 200 8.94 -16.47 27.24
CA HIS A 200 7.81 -17.37 27.29
C HIS A 200 6.50 -16.63 26.99
N PRO A 201 5.60 -17.18 26.15
CA PRO A 201 4.32 -16.52 25.90
C PRO A 201 3.46 -16.48 27.16
N ASP A 202 3.15 -15.26 27.60
CA ASP A 202 2.22 -14.95 28.70
C ASP A 202 0.79 -14.72 28.16
N LEU A 203 -0.18 -14.65 29.08
CA LEU A 203 -1.60 -14.50 28.73
C LEU A 203 -2.24 -13.32 29.43
N ALA A 204 -3.12 -12.60 28.73
CA ALA A 204 -3.98 -11.58 29.32
C ALA A 204 -5.45 -11.79 28.92
N THR A 205 -6.37 -11.57 29.87
CA THR A 205 -7.81 -11.75 29.64
C THR A 205 -8.64 -10.73 30.41
N ASN A 206 -9.72 -10.25 29.79
CA ASN A 206 -10.61 -9.23 30.31
C ASN A 206 -11.97 -9.79 30.75
N TYR A 207 -12.54 -9.17 31.79
CA TYR A 207 -13.84 -9.53 32.36
C TYR A 207 -14.78 -8.32 32.34
N ALA A 208 -15.62 -8.22 31.30
CA ALA A 208 -16.54 -7.08 31.13
C ALA A 208 -17.58 -7.00 32.26
N SER A 209 -18.04 -8.15 32.75
CA SER A 209 -19.25 -8.25 33.58
C SER A 209 -19.03 -8.01 35.09
N PHE A 210 -17.77 -7.99 35.56
CA PHE A 210 -17.45 -7.92 36.99
C PHE A 210 -16.26 -7.00 37.26
N GLY A 211 -16.55 -5.74 37.61
CA GLY A 211 -15.54 -4.79 38.10
C GLY A 211 -14.54 -4.29 37.05
N SER A 212 -14.70 -4.71 35.78
CA SER A 212 -13.84 -4.28 34.68
C SER A 212 -12.37 -4.53 34.98
N VAL A 213 -12.07 -5.82 35.17
CA VAL A 213 -10.73 -6.31 35.52
C VAL A 213 -10.10 -6.94 34.30
N LEU A 214 -8.79 -6.75 34.17
CA LEU A 214 -7.90 -7.50 33.31
C LEU A 214 -7.04 -8.39 34.21
N SER A 215 -6.92 -9.67 33.89
CA SER A 215 -5.97 -10.57 34.54
C SER A 215 -4.83 -10.90 33.58
N VAL A 216 -3.60 -10.71 34.05
CA VAL A 216 -2.36 -11.08 33.36
C VAL A 216 -1.79 -12.30 34.06
N PHE A 217 -1.43 -13.32 33.28
CA PHE A 217 -0.89 -14.58 33.74
C PHE A 217 0.50 -14.76 33.14
N LEU A 218 1.52 -14.81 33.99
CA LEU A 218 2.89 -15.02 33.55
C LEU A 218 3.20 -16.51 33.50
N ASN A 219 3.75 -16.94 32.38
CA ASN A 219 4.12 -18.32 32.11
C ASN A 219 5.47 -18.64 32.77
N ASP A 220 5.60 -19.83 33.33
CA ASP A 220 6.86 -20.32 33.89
C ASP A 220 7.72 -21.12 32.90
N GLY A 221 7.30 -21.16 31.63
CA GLY A 221 7.95 -21.88 30.53
C GLY A 221 7.60 -23.37 30.47
N SER A 222 6.74 -23.88 31.36
CA SER A 222 6.25 -25.27 31.35
C SER A 222 4.77 -25.38 30.95
N GLY A 223 4.17 -24.28 30.49
CA GLY A 223 2.72 -24.12 30.32
C GLY A 223 2.01 -23.81 31.65
N GLY A 224 2.76 -23.44 32.69
CA GLY A 224 2.25 -23.12 34.02
C GLY A 224 2.03 -21.61 34.20
N PHE A 225 0.80 -21.24 34.56
CA PHE A 225 0.37 -19.84 34.69
C PHE A 225 0.05 -19.45 36.15
N ALA A 226 0.91 -19.87 37.08
CA ALA A 226 0.65 -19.73 38.52
C ALA A 226 0.77 -18.29 39.04
N ASN A 227 1.51 -17.41 38.32
CA ASN A 227 1.67 -16.01 38.70
C ASN A 227 0.65 -15.15 37.95
N ARG A 228 -0.30 -14.57 38.70
CA ARG A 228 -1.39 -13.76 38.15
C ARG A 228 -1.46 -12.39 38.81
N THR A 229 -1.60 -11.37 37.98
CA THR A 229 -1.84 -9.98 38.39
C THR A 229 -3.20 -9.51 37.87
N ASP A 230 -4.00 -8.91 38.75
CA ASP A 230 -5.28 -8.31 38.38
C ASP A 230 -5.19 -6.79 38.34
N ILE A 231 -5.61 -6.20 37.22
CA ILE A 231 -5.58 -4.76 36.97
C ILE A 231 -7.01 -4.26 36.82
N SER A 232 -7.38 -3.24 37.59
CA SER A 232 -8.66 -2.55 37.42
C SER A 232 -8.55 -1.55 36.26
N VAL A 233 -9.23 -1.85 35.15
CA VAL A 233 -9.25 -1.00 33.95
C VAL A 233 -10.47 -0.06 33.93
N GLY A 234 -11.42 -0.25 34.85
CA GLY A 234 -12.48 0.72 35.16
C GLY A 234 -13.64 0.76 34.15
N THR A 235 -13.59 -0.02 33.07
CA THR A 235 -14.61 -0.11 32.02
C THR A 235 -14.73 -1.48 31.35
N SER A 236 -15.90 -1.79 30.81
CA SER A 236 -16.21 -3.07 30.14
C SER A 236 -15.49 -3.19 28.78
N ALA A 237 -14.31 -3.78 28.77
CA ALA A 237 -13.66 -4.22 27.54
C ALA A 237 -14.27 -5.53 27.05
N LEU A 238 -14.54 -5.63 25.75
CA LEU A 238 -15.06 -6.85 25.09
C LEU A 238 -14.01 -7.56 24.22
N SER A 239 -12.87 -6.90 23.99
CA SER A 239 -11.76 -7.36 23.14
C SER A 239 -10.46 -6.77 23.68
N LEU A 240 -9.34 -7.43 23.41
CA LEU A 240 -7.99 -6.96 23.72
C LEU A 240 -7.13 -7.05 22.46
N ALA A 241 -6.12 -6.19 22.37
CA ALA A 241 -5.01 -6.36 21.44
C ALA A 241 -3.69 -5.99 22.11
N VAL A 242 -2.58 -6.47 21.53
CA VAL A 242 -1.22 -6.35 22.07
C VAL A 242 -0.33 -5.65 21.04
N ALA A 243 0.46 -4.67 21.49
CA ALA A 243 1.52 -4.02 20.71
C ALA A 243 2.43 -3.20 21.63
N ASP A 244 3.59 -2.76 21.15
CA ASP A 244 4.47 -1.85 21.90
C ASP A 244 4.13 -0.39 21.57
N PHE A 245 3.24 0.24 22.36
CA PHE A 245 2.69 1.57 22.08
C PHE A 245 3.61 2.72 22.52
N ASN A 246 4.67 2.44 23.26
CA ASN A 246 5.61 3.45 23.72
C ASN A 246 7.05 3.24 23.19
N SER A 247 7.25 2.18 22.39
CA SER A 247 8.52 1.78 21.80
C SER A 247 9.60 1.46 22.84
N ASP A 248 9.22 0.90 23.99
CA ASP A 248 10.15 0.50 25.04
C ASP A 248 10.61 -0.97 24.94
N GLY A 249 10.06 -1.72 23.98
CA GLY A 249 10.37 -3.12 23.72
C GLY A 249 9.52 -4.11 24.53
N HIS A 250 8.59 -3.64 25.35
CA HIS A 250 7.67 -4.48 26.10
C HIS A 250 6.26 -4.44 25.48
N PRO A 251 5.61 -5.59 25.27
CA PRO A 251 4.23 -5.62 24.80
C PRO A 251 3.29 -4.93 25.81
N ASP A 252 2.56 -3.93 25.32
CA ASP A 252 1.49 -3.24 26.01
C ASP A 252 0.13 -3.83 25.63
N LEU A 253 -0.92 -3.40 26.32
CA LEU A 253 -2.29 -3.81 26.04
C LEU A 253 -3.17 -2.64 25.63
N VAL A 254 -4.07 -2.86 24.68
CA VAL A 254 -5.15 -1.94 24.34
C VAL A 254 -6.50 -2.61 24.48
N ALA A 255 -7.45 -1.87 25.06
CA ALA A 255 -8.81 -2.34 25.29
C ALA A 255 -9.84 -1.27 24.90
N PRO A 256 -10.89 -1.59 24.12
CA PRO A 256 -12.04 -0.72 23.95
C PRO A 256 -12.81 -0.60 25.27
N ASN A 257 -13.30 0.58 25.63
CA ASN A 257 -13.93 0.83 26.93
C ASN A 257 -15.47 0.77 26.90
N GLY A 258 -16.06 0.36 25.77
CA GLY A 258 -17.49 0.11 25.60
C GLY A 258 -18.41 1.34 25.59
N ILE A 259 -17.91 2.54 25.92
CA ILE A 259 -18.73 3.77 25.95
C ILE A 259 -18.15 4.84 25.02
N ASP A 260 -16.91 5.27 25.25
CA ASP A 260 -16.38 6.48 24.60
C ASP A 260 -14.87 6.57 24.43
N ARG A 261 -14.07 5.53 24.73
CA ARG A 261 -12.62 5.51 24.53
C ARG A 261 -12.05 4.13 24.27
N VAL A 262 -10.86 4.11 23.68
CA VAL A 262 -9.90 3.01 23.85
C VAL A 262 -8.93 3.36 24.98
N THR A 263 -8.48 2.37 25.75
CA THR A 263 -7.50 2.55 26.83
C THR A 263 -6.26 1.74 26.50
N VAL A 264 -5.10 2.41 26.50
CA VAL A 264 -3.81 1.75 26.42
C VAL A 264 -3.27 1.58 27.84
N MET A 265 -2.74 0.40 28.11
CA MET A 265 -2.18 -0.01 29.39
C MET A 265 -0.71 -0.29 29.11
N LEU A 266 0.15 0.59 29.61
CA LEU A 266 1.59 0.50 29.37
C LEU A 266 2.21 -0.47 30.35
N ASN A 267 2.97 -1.42 29.84
CA ASN A 267 3.72 -2.41 30.59
C ASN A 267 5.04 -1.81 31.07
N ASP A 268 5.46 -2.14 32.30
CA ASP A 268 6.76 -1.70 32.83
C ASP A 268 7.89 -2.73 32.61
N GLY A 269 7.61 -3.79 31.85
CA GLY A 269 8.51 -4.89 31.56
C GLY A 269 8.54 -5.98 32.64
N SER A 270 7.74 -5.85 33.70
CA SER A 270 7.61 -6.90 34.73
C SER A 270 6.31 -7.70 34.62
N GLY A 271 5.49 -7.45 33.60
CA GLY A 271 4.11 -7.91 33.52
C GLY A 271 3.14 -7.08 34.36
N SER A 272 3.56 -5.90 34.81
CA SER A 272 2.73 -4.92 35.53
C SER A 272 2.34 -3.78 34.60
N PHE A 273 1.07 -3.37 34.67
CA PHE A 273 0.53 -2.38 33.75
C PHE A 273 0.02 -1.14 34.46
N ALA A 274 0.29 0.03 33.88
CA ALA A 274 -0.26 1.31 34.29
C ALA A 274 -1.28 1.81 33.26
N ASN A 275 -2.46 2.22 33.73
CA ASN A 275 -3.49 2.81 32.85
C ASN A 275 -2.97 4.13 32.25
N HIS A 276 -3.00 4.22 30.93
CA HIS A 276 -2.72 5.44 30.18
C HIS A 276 -3.97 5.90 29.42
N ILE A 277 -4.16 7.21 29.30
CA ILE A 277 -5.36 7.76 28.65
C ILE A 277 -5.24 7.55 27.13
N GLY A 278 -6.06 6.67 26.57
CA GLY A 278 -6.20 6.52 25.12
C GLY A 278 -7.20 7.52 24.51
N ALA A 279 -7.60 7.28 23.25
CA ALA A 279 -8.39 8.23 22.46
C ALA A 279 -9.90 8.06 22.60
N SER A 280 -10.64 9.15 22.41
CA SER A 280 -12.09 9.12 22.42
C SER A 280 -12.66 8.57 21.12
N VAL A 281 -13.31 7.42 21.18
CA VAL A 281 -14.09 6.78 20.11
C VAL A 281 -15.32 6.21 20.77
N SER A 282 -16.50 6.20 20.15
CA SER A 282 -17.73 5.73 20.83
C SER A 282 -18.21 4.35 20.37
N ASP A 283 -18.80 3.58 21.30
CA ASP A 283 -19.45 2.26 21.10
C ASP A 283 -18.61 1.18 20.37
N GLN A 284 -17.33 0.99 20.76
CA GLN A 284 -16.47 -0.07 20.20
C GLN A 284 -16.84 -1.45 20.74
N TYR A 285 -16.78 -2.45 19.87
CA TYR A 285 -16.88 -3.88 20.22
C TYR A 285 -15.53 -4.59 20.14
N SER A 286 -14.71 -4.26 19.13
CA SER A 286 -13.43 -4.93 18.86
C SER A 286 -12.37 -3.92 18.45
N VAL A 287 -11.11 -4.22 18.76
CA VAL A 287 -9.92 -3.43 18.37
C VAL A 287 -8.89 -4.35 17.69
N ALA A 288 -8.19 -3.82 16.70
CA ALA A 288 -6.99 -4.42 16.12
C ALA A 288 -5.89 -3.36 15.97
N VAL A 289 -4.64 -3.82 15.86
CA VAL A 289 -3.45 -2.97 15.72
C VAL A 289 -2.86 -3.17 14.33
N GLY A 290 -2.38 -2.08 13.71
CA GLY A 290 -1.64 -2.07 12.46
C GLY A 290 -0.84 -0.77 12.33
N ASP A 291 0.09 -0.66 11.39
CA ASP A 291 0.79 0.59 11.05
C ASP A 291 0.15 1.20 9.79
N PHE A 292 -0.99 1.87 9.95
CA PHE A 292 -1.83 2.32 8.83
C PHE A 292 -1.18 3.49 8.07
N ASN A 293 -0.33 4.28 8.70
CA ASN A 293 0.33 5.41 8.02
C ASN A 293 1.80 5.12 7.62
N SER A 294 2.30 3.91 7.88
CA SER A 294 3.67 3.48 7.63
C SER A 294 4.73 4.33 8.35
N ASP A 295 4.42 4.83 9.55
CA ASP A 295 5.35 5.62 10.36
C ASP A 295 6.16 4.77 11.36
N GLY A 296 5.89 3.46 11.41
CA GLY A 296 6.55 2.49 12.27
C GLY A 296 5.98 2.41 13.68
N LEU A 297 4.91 3.15 13.98
CA LEU A 297 4.20 3.07 15.26
C LEU A 297 2.91 2.25 15.15
N PRO A 298 2.49 1.60 16.24
CA PRO A 298 1.21 0.90 16.25
C PRO A 298 0.03 1.88 16.30
N ASP A 299 -0.76 1.87 15.24
CA ASP A 299 -2.06 2.52 15.12
C ASP A 299 -3.20 1.53 15.45
N LEU A 300 -4.44 2.02 15.52
CA LEU A 300 -5.60 1.20 15.86
C LEU A 300 -6.69 1.27 14.81
N ALA A 301 -7.36 0.15 14.58
CA ALA A 301 -8.66 0.10 13.93
C ALA A 301 -9.71 -0.46 14.91
N THR A 302 -10.89 0.18 14.97
CA THR A 302 -11.95 -0.22 15.90
C THR A 302 -13.27 -0.47 15.17
N ALA A 303 -13.86 -1.65 15.39
CA ALA A 303 -15.20 -1.98 14.93
C ALA A 303 -16.24 -1.55 15.97
N SER A 304 -17.25 -0.77 15.56
CA SER A 304 -18.20 -0.12 16.46
C SER A 304 -19.65 -0.49 16.15
N PHE A 305 -20.41 -0.88 17.19
CA PHE A 305 -21.84 -1.17 17.14
C PHE A 305 -22.53 -0.43 18.30
N PRO A 306 -23.62 0.33 18.06
CA PRO A 306 -24.53 0.26 16.91
C PRO A 306 -24.21 1.21 15.75
N ARG A 307 -23.03 1.84 15.70
CA ARG A 307 -22.68 2.77 14.61
C ARG A 307 -22.48 2.09 13.26
N ASN A 308 -22.15 0.80 13.24
CA ASN A 308 -21.79 0.05 12.05
C ASN A 308 -20.63 0.74 11.31
N THR A 309 -19.57 1.06 12.04
CA THR A 309 -18.37 1.73 11.50
C THR A 309 -17.09 1.02 11.89
N VAL A 310 -16.08 1.14 11.02
CA VAL A 310 -14.67 0.96 11.37
C VAL A 310 -14.03 2.34 11.48
N THR A 311 -13.35 2.60 12.59
CA THR A 311 -12.67 3.87 12.87
C THR A 311 -11.18 3.65 13.06
N THR A 312 -10.36 4.36 12.27
CA THR A 312 -8.90 4.37 12.37
C THR A 312 -8.42 5.46 13.34
N LEU A 313 -7.48 5.11 14.21
CA LEU A 313 -6.83 6.01 15.16
C LEU A 313 -5.32 5.94 14.94
N LEU A 314 -4.71 7.06 14.54
CA LEU A 314 -3.27 7.11 14.32
C LEU A 314 -2.55 7.59 15.59
N GLN A 315 -1.40 6.97 15.88
CA GLN A 315 -0.56 7.29 17.02
C GLN A 315 0.31 8.55 16.75
N PHE A 316 0.71 9.26 17.82
CA PHE A 316 1.69 10.35 17.72
C PHE A 316 3.14 9.87 17.78
N THR A 317 4.02 10.52 17.00
CA THR A 317 5.47 10.28 16.85
C THR A 317 6.34 10.42 18.13
N PHE A 318 5.75 10.63 19.31
CA PHE A 318 6.48 10.75 20.58
C PHE A 318 6.16 9.62 21.58
N GLY A 319 5.65 8.46 21.13
CA GLY A 319 5.70 7.19 21.86
C GLY A 319 5.00 7.19 23.22
N GLY A 320 3.82 7.81 23.31
CA GLY A 320 3.10 7.98 24.58
C GLY A 320 1.71 7.35 24.63
N GLY A 321 1.36 6.45 23.70
CA GLY A 321 0.01 5.85 23.69
C GLY A 321 -1.14 6.84 23.44
N PHE A 322 -0.87 8.00 22.82
CA PHE A 322 -1.90 8.97 22.44
C PHE A 322 -2.28 8.78 20.98
N PHE A 323 -3.59 8.90 20.67
CA PHE A 323 -4.10 8.76 19.31
C PHE A 323 -5.06 9.89 18.94
N TYR A 324 -5.28 10.07 17.64
CA TYR A 324 -6.34 10.90 17.10
C TYR A 324 -7.13 10.13 16.04
N THR A 325 -8.41 10.47 15.89
CA THR A 325 -9.26 9.85 14.86
C THR A 325 -8.84 10.35 13.48
N GLN A 326 -8.42 9.42 12.63
CA GLN A 326 -8.04 9.69 11.24
C GLN A 326 -9.25 9.57 10.32
N SER A 327 -9.95 8.44 10.38
CA SER A 327 -11.09 8.14 9.52
C SER A 327 -12.15 7.32 10.24
N SER A 328 -13.38 7.36 9.74
CA SER A 328 -14.48 6.53 10.24
C SER A 328 -15.42 6.21 9.09
N ASN A 329 -15.46 4.95 8.69
CA ASN A 329 -16.16 4.49 7.49
C ASN A 329 -17.21 3.44 7.84
N THR A 330 -18.32 3.44 7.10
CA THR A 330 -19.45 2.55 7.35
C THR A 330 -19.16 1.14 6.86
N VAL A 331 -19.52 0.14 7.67
CA VAL A 331 -19.37 -1.29 7.38
C VAL A 331 -20.73 -1.99 7.40
N GLY A 332 -20.75 -3.33 7.26
CA GLY A 332 -21.98 -4.10 7.35
C GLY A 332 -22.65 -3.99 8.74
N ASP A 333 -23.90 -4.44 8.81
CA ASP A 333 -24.69 -4.32 10.03
C ASP A 333 -24.17 -5.23 11.16
N SER A 334 -24.00 -4.63 12.35
CA SER A 334 -23.53 -5.29 13.57
C SER A 334 -22.12 -5.88 13.46
N PRO A 335 -21.09 -5.05 13.24
CA PRO A 335 -19.70 -5.51 13.25
C PRO A 335 -19.34 -6.04 14.64
N GLN A 336 -18.73 -7.23 14.72
CA GLN A 336 -18.44 -7.93 15.99
C GLN A 336 -16.95 -8.09 16.28
N SER A 337 -16.12 -8.12 15.24
CA SER A 337 -14.71 -8.46 15.30
C SER A 337 -13.98 -7.76 14.17
N ILE A 338 -12.74 -7.35 14.41
CA ILE A 338 -11.87 -6.74 13.41
C ILE A 338 -10.51 -7.42 13.39
N ALA A 339 -9.93 -7.59 12.21
CA ALA A 339 -8.57 -8.06 11.99
C ALA A 339 -7.88 -7.18 10.94
N VAL A 340 -6.56 -7.31 10.84
CA VAL A 340 -5.68 -6.52 9.96
C VAL A 340 -4.83 -7.45 9.11
N GLY A 341 -4.59 -7.07 7.86
CA GLY A 341 -3.75 -7.78 6.90
C GLY A 341 -3.59 -6.95 5.64
N ASP A 342 -2.60 -7.22 4.80
CA ASP A 342 -2.41 -6.56 3.51
C ASP A 342 -3.18 -7.34 2.42
N PHE A 343 -4.44 -6.97 2.16
CA PHE A 343 -5.34 -7.76 1.32
C PHE A 343 -5.18 -7.46 -0.17
N ASN A 344 -4.61 -6.32 -0.53
CA ASN A 344 -4.33 -5.92 -1.92
C ASN A 344 -2.84 -6.04 -2.32
N SER A 345 -1.96 -6.48 -1.40
CA SER A 345 -0.52 -6.62 -1.62
C SER A 345 0.19 -5.30 -1.93
N ASP A 346 -0.29 -4.17 -1.40
CA ASP A 346 0.33 -2.85 -1.58
C ASP A 346 1.39 -2.53 -0.50
N GLY A 347 1.58 -3.44 0.46
CA GLY A 347 2.52 -3.32 1.56
C GLY A 347 1.99 -2.53 2.76
N ARG A 348 0.71 -2.13 2.76
CA ARG A 348 0.05 -1.42 3.86
C ARG A 348 -0.96 -2.34 4.55
N PRO A 349 -1.16 -2.17 5.86
CA PRO A 349 -2.17 -2.93 6.58
C PRO A 349 -3.57 -2.41 6.25
N ASP A 350 -4.43 -3.28 5.75
CA ASP A 350 -5.86 -3.06 5.58
C ASP A 350 -6.64 -3.58 6.79
N ALA A 351 -7.97 -3.43 6.77
CA ALA A 351 -8.82 -3.97 7.83
C ALA A 351 -9.99 -4.80 7.30
N VAL A 352 -10.35 -5.84 8.04
CA VAL A 352 -11.54 -6.67 7.79
C VAL A 352 -12.39 -6.77 9.04
N THR A 353 -13.72 -6.67 8.89
CA THR A 353 -14.67 -6.84 10.00
C THR A 353 -15.78 -7.83 9.66
N GLY A 354 -16.14 -8.69 10.61
CA GLY A 354 -17.28 -9.60 10.50
C GLY A 354 -18.59 -8.94 10.96
N ASN A 355 -19.61 -8.95 10.10
CA ASN A 355 -20.87 -8.22 10.30
C ASN A 355 -22.03 -9.19 10.59
N ASN A 356 -22.41 -9.31 11.86
CA ASN A 356 -23.27 -10.39 12.36
C ASN A 356 -24.65 -10.44 11.71
N VAL A 357 -25.27 -9.28 11.47
CA VAL A 357 -26.64 -9.21 10.93
C VAL A 357 -26.63 -9.22 9.41
N ALA A 358 -25.60 -8.63 8.79
CA ALA A 358 -25.45 -8.61 7.34
C ALA A 358 -25.02 -9.98 6.76
N ASN A 359 -24.44 -10.87 7.58
CA ASN A 359 -23.83 -12.13 7.12
C ASN A 359 -22.75 -11.88 6.06
N THR A 360 -21.91 -10.88 6.31
CA THR A 360 -20.78 -10.52 5.45
C THR A 360 -19.54 -10.28 6.28
N VAL A 361 -18.38 -10.34 5.63
CA VAL A 361 -17.20 -9.59 6.06
C VAL A 361 -17.08 -8.32 5.22
N SER A 362 -16.71 -7.20 5.82
CA SER A 362 -16.36 -5.96 5.10
C SER A 362 -14.84 -5.80 5.13
N VAL A 363 -14.21 -5.74 3.97
CA VAL A 363 -12.78 -5.39 3.82
C VAL A 363 -12.69 -3.92 3.45
N LEU A 364 -11.83 -3.16 4.13
CA LEU A 364 -11.55 -1.75 3.87
C LEU A 364 -10.06 -1.63 3.59
N LEU A 365 -9.72 -1.02 2.46
CA LEU A 365 -8.34 -0.84 2.03
C LEU A 365 -7.78 0.48 2.52
N ASP A 366 -6.56 0.47 2.98
CA ASP A 366 -5.86 1.65 3.45
C ASP A 366 -5.45 2.57 2.28
N ASP A 367 -5.20 3.84 2.58
CA ASP A 367 -4.59 4.78 1.65
C ASP A 367 -3.24 5.27 2.18
N VAL A 368 -2.47 5.98 1.36
CA VAL A 368 -1.14 6.50 1.77
C VAL A 368 -1.16 7.41 3.01
N TYR A 369 -2.33 7.82 3.50
CA TYR A 369 -2.49 8.66 4.68
C TYR A 369 -3.10 7.91 5.88
N GLY A 370 -3.29 6.59 5.82
CA GLY A 370 -3.89 5.81 6.90
C GLY A 370 -5.42 5.86 6.94
N ASN A 371 -6.09 6.18 5.83
CA ASN A 371 -7.55 6.11 5.75
C ASN A 371 -8.01 4.76 5.18
N LEU A 372 -8.68 3.98 6.04
CA LEU A 372 -9.39 2.76 5.62
C LEU A 372 -10.64 3.11 4.80
N THR A 373 -10.53 3.04 3.48
CA THR A 373 -11.56 3.36 2.49
C THR A 373 -11.92 2.13 1.63
N ASN A 374 -12.52 2.32 0.46
CA ASN A 374 -12.75 1.27 -0.56
C ASN A 374 -13.41 -0.03 -0.04
N ARG A 375 -14.43 0.14 0.80
CA ARG A 375 -15.15 -1.00 1.37
C ARG A 375 -15.68 -1.94 0.29
N THR A 376 -15.36 -3.22 0.44
CA THR A 376 -15.96 -4.33 -0.31
C THR A 376 -16.53 -5.36 0.66
N ASP A 377 -17.76 -5.82 0.42
CA ASP A 377 -18.42 -6.82 1.26
C ASP A 377 -18.43 -8.20 0.60
N PHE A 378 -18.03 -9.21 1.36
CA PHE A 378 -18.04 -10.61 0.93
C PHE A 378 -19.03 -11.43 1.76
N PRO A 379 -19.97 -12.16 1.14
CA PRO A 379 -20.91 -13.02 1.85
C PRO A 379 -20.21 -14.17 2.59
N VAL A 380 -20.65 -14.40 3.83
CA VAL A 380 -20.27 -15.54 4.67
C VAL A 380 -21.52 -16.17 5.26
N ASP A 381 -21.38 -17.31 5.95
CA ASP A 381 -22.52 -17.98 6.56
C ASP A 381 -23.11 -17.18 7.75
N ALA A 382 -24.24 -17.65 8.28
CA ALA A 382 -25.07 -16.85 9.17
C ALA A 382 -24.41 -16.50 10.51
N GLY A 383 -24.39 -15.21 10.83
CA GLY A 383 -23.97 -14.68 12.12
C GLY A 383 -22.46 -14.68 12.35
N PRO A 384 -21.64 -14.10 11.46
CA PRO A 384 -20.20 -13.99 11.68
C PRO A 384 -19.92 -13.25 13.00
N ARG A 385 -18.99 -13.78 13.77
CA ARG A 385 -18.70 -13.35 15.15
C ARG A 385 -17.23 -13.05 15.40
N SER A 386 -16.34 -13.76 14.73
CA SER A 386 -14.89 -13.60 14.80
C SER A 386 -14.33 -13.78 13.39
N VAL A 387 -13.40 -12.93 13.00
CA VAL A 387 -12.62 -13.06 11.76
C VAL A 387 -11.15 -13.23 12.13
N ALA A 388 -10.46 -14.13 11.43
CA ALA A 388 -9.03 -14.32 11.50
C ALA A 388 -8.44 -14.27 10.09
N VAL A 389 -7.14 -13.96 10.03
CA VAL A 389 -6.38 -13.77 8.80
C VAL A 389 -5.21 -14.75 8.81
N GLY A 390 -4.94 -15.40 7.69
CA GLY A 390 -3.82 -16.32 7.49
C GLY A 390 -3.66 -16.65 6.02
N ASP A 391 -2.52 -17.20 5.61
CA ASP A 391 -2.31 -17.69 4.24
C ASP A 391 -2.64 -19.19 4.22
N PHE A 392 -3.84 -19.56 3.78
CA PHE A 392 -4.34 -20.93 3.87
C PHE A 392 -4.01 -21.77 2.63
N ASN A 393 -3.58 -21.16 1.53
CA ASN A 393 -3.21 -21.85 0.29
C ASN A 393 -1.72 -21.68 -0.09
N SER A 394 -0.94 -21.04 0.77
CA SER A 394 0.50 -20.78 0.60
C SER A 394 0.84 -19.94 -0.64
N ASP A 395 -0.05 -19.03 -1.06
CA ASP A 395 0.17 -18.14 -2.20
C ASP A 395 0.77 -16.78 -1.82
N GLY A 396 1.03 -16.57 -0.52
CA GLY A 396 1.59 -15.36 0.04
C GLY A 396 0.58 -14.23 0.28
N ARG A 397 -0.72 -14.47 0.05
CA ARG A 397 -1.79 -13.50 0.27
C ARG A 397 -2.55 -13.81 1.56
N PRO A 398 -2.95 -12.78 2.32
CA PRO A 398 -3.81 -13.00 3.47
C PRO A 398 -5.22 -13.41 3.05
N ASP A 399 -5.62 -14.62 3.45
CA ASP A 399 -6.97 -15.18 3.36
C ASP A 399 -7.78 -14.90 4.62
N LEU A 400 -9.09 -15.20 4.56
CA LEU A 400 -10.03 -14.95 5.67
C LEU A 400 -10.68 -16.23 6.17
N ALA A 401 -10.72 -16.39 7.50
CA ALA A 401 -11.52 -17.40 8.18
C ALA A 401 -12.50 -16.72 9.15
N THR A 402 -13.79 -17.07 9.06
CA THR A 402 -14.84 -16.42 9.86
C THR A 402 -15.67 -17.44 10.63
N ALA A 403 -15.73 -17.29 11.96
CA ALA A 403 -16.57 -18.12 12.82
C ALA A 403 -18.03 -17.65 12.78
N ASN A 404 -18.95 -18.50 12.31
CA ASN A 404 -20.35 -18.17 12.08
C ASN A 404 -21.23 -18.73 13.20
N ARG A 405 -21.57 -17.85 14.14
CA ARG A 405 -22.27 -18.17 15.38
C ARG A 405 -23.59 -18.91 15.16
N THR A 406 -24.38 -18.45 14.19
CA THR A 406 -25.75 -18.95 13.99
C THR A 406 -25.76 -20.23 13.16
N ALA A 407 -24.86 -20.33 12.19
CA ALA A 407 -24.74 -21.47 11.31
C ALA A 407 -23.96 -22.65 11.91
N ASN A 408 -23.10 -22.39 12.90
CA ASN A 408 -22.16 -23.38 13.47
C ASN A 408 -21.14 -23.87 12.43
N THR A 409 -20.59 -22.92 11.67
CA THR A 409 -19.59 -23.16 10.62
C THR A 409 -18.42 -22.19 10.77
N VAL A 410 -17.32 -22.50 10.09
CA VAL A 410 -16.28 -21.53 9.73
C VAL A 410 -16.34 -21.31 8.23
N SER A 411 -16.53 -20.07 7.77
CA SER A 411 -16.39 -19.70 6.35
C SER A 411 -14.93 -19.36 6.07
N VAL A 412 -14.35 -19.97 5.03
CA VAL A 412 -13.03 -19.63 4.49
C VAL A 412 -13.18 -18.96 3.13
N LEU A 413 -12.47 -17.85 2.92
CA LEU A 413 -12.40 -17.10 1.68
C LEU A 413 -10.94 -16.94 1.28
N LEU A 414 -10.57 -17.45 0.11
CA LEU A 414 -9.20 -17.33 -0.41
C LEU A 414 -9.05 -16.03 -1.18
N ASN A 415 -7.99 -15.28 -0.90
CA ASN A 415 -7.69 -14.02 -1.54
C ASN A 415 -7.20 -14.28 -2.97
N THR A 416 -7.98 -13.82 -3.95
CA THR A 416 -7.67 -13.98 -5.37
C THR A 416 -7.26 -12.65 -6.01
N THR A 417 -6.90 -11.67 -5.19
CA THR A 417 -6.44 -10.35 -5.67
C THR A 417 -5.15 -10.55 -6.44
N THR A 418 -5.09 -10.07 -7.68
CA THR A 418 -3.87 -10.10 -8.49
C THR A 418 -3.01 -8.88 -8.13
N PRO A 419 -1.71 -9.05 -7.81
CA PRO A 419 -0.83 -7.89 -7.59
C PRO A 419 -0.77 -7.06 -8.86
N ASN A 420 -0.69 -5.75 -8.70
CA ASN A 420 -0.43 -4.87 -9.83
C ASN A 420 0.95 -5.16 -10.43
N THR A 421 1.02 -5.45 -11.72
CA THR A 421 2.30 -5.57 -12.43
C THR A 421 2.67 -4.23 -13.08
N PRO A 422 3.97 -3.87 -13.21
CA PRO A 422 4.32 -2.64 -13.89
C PRO A 422 3.88 -2.67 -15.36
N PRO A 423 3.30 -1.57 -15.87
CA PRO A 423 2.89 -1.49 -17.26
C PRO A 423 4.11 -1.65 -18.17
N THR A 424 3.89 -2.08 -19.41
CA THR A 424 4.92 -2.21 -20.44
C THR A 424 4.90 -1.03 -21.40
N ILE A 425 6.08 -0.58 -21.83
CA ILE A 425 6.26 0.40 -22.89
C ILE A 425 7.44 -0.02 -23.76
N THR A 426 7.22 -0.04 -25.07
CA THR A 426 8.24 -0.46 -26.04
C THR A 426 8.19 0.45 -27.26
N VAL A 427 9.34 0.65 -27.92
CA VAL A 427 9.41 1.30 -29.22
C VAL A 427 9.03 0.28 -30.29
N ALA A 428 7.97 0.58 -31.02
CA ALA A 428 7.49 -0.25 -32.12
C ALA A 428 8.15 0.16 -33.44
N ALA A 429 8.16 -0.78 -34.39
CA ALA A 429 8.58 -0.49 -35.75
C ALA A 429 7.75 0.66 -36.36
N GLY A 430 8.39 1.38 -37.27
CA GLY A 430 7.80 2.51 -37.95
C GLY A 430 7.95 3.82 -37.17
N GLY A 431 8.36 4.84 -37.91
CA GLY A 431 8.37 6.23 -37.51
C GLY A 431 8.10 7.11 -38.71
N GLN A 432 8.19 8.41 -38.52
CA GLN A 432 8.08 9.35 -39.64
C GLN A 432 8.96 10.56 -39.39
N CYS A 433 9.80 10.90 -40.36
CA CYS A 433 10.39 12.23 -40.41
C CYS A 433 9.28 13.21 -40.81
N VAL A 434 8.86 14.07 -39.88
CA VAL A 434 7.84 15.10 -40.11
C VAL A 434 8.50 16.30 -40.77
N THR A 435 9.67 16.70 -40.28
CA THR A 435 10.56 17.70 -40.86
C THR A 435 12.03 17.32 -40.62
N ASP A 436 12.96 18.11 -41.12
CA ASP A 436 14.40 18.03 -40.80
C ASP A 436 14.71 18.29 -39.31
N THR A 437 13.74 18.74 -38.53
CA THR A 437 13.88 19.03 -37.09
C THR A 437 12.86 18.30 -36.23
N SER A 438 11.97 17.50 -36.81
CA SER A 438 10.86 16.86 -36.09
C SER A 438 10.60 15.46 -36.64
N GLY A 439 10.43 14.51 -35.73
CA GLY A 439 10.13 13.13 -36.06
C GLY A 439 9.11 12.55 -35.10
N SER A 440 8.49 11.45 -35.51
CA SER A 440 7.62 10.67 -34.64
C SER A 440 8.01 9.20 -34.66
N ILE A 441 7.97 8.55 -33.51
CA ILE A 441 8.16 7.11 -33.36
C ILE A 441 6.90 6.50 -32.74
N ASN A 442 6.58 5.27 -33.13
CA ASN A 442 5.48 4.52 -32.54
C ASN A 442 5.91 3.85 -31.23
N LEU A 443 5.01 3.89 -30.25
CA LEU A 443 5.16 3.23 -28.96
C LEU A 443 4.02 2.23 -28.80
N THR A 444 4.33 1.05 -28.26
CA THR A 444 3.31 0.10 -27.81
C THR A 444 3.30 0.06 -26.29
N VAL A 445 2.13 0.30 -25.70
CA VAL A 445 1.89 0.18 -24.27
C VAL A 445 0.89 -0.91 -23.97
N GLY A 446 1.03 -1.55 -22.83
CA GLY A 446 0.09 -2.57 -22.38
C GLY A 446 0.32 -2.91 -20.93
N ASP A 447 -0.73 -3.43 -20.30
CA ASP A 447 -0.68 -3.88 -18.93
C ASP A 447 -1.63 -5.07 -18.77
N ALA A 448 -1.34 -5.95 -17.82
CA ALA A 448 -2.14 -7.14 -17.58
C ALA A 448 -3.41 -6.81 -16.78
N GLU A 449 -3.31 -5.84 -15.86
CA GLU A 449 -4.38 -5.44 -14.96
C GLU A 449 -5.17 -4.24 -15.51
N SER A 450 -4.51 -3.32 -16.23
CA SER A 450 -5.11 -2.08 -16.74
C SER A 450 -5.39 -2.13 -18.25
N PRO A 451 -6.60 -1.75 -18.69
CA PRO A 451 -6.87 -1.52 -20.11
C PRO A 451 -5.91 -0.47 -20.69
N PRO A 452 -5.36 -0.66 -21.91
CA PRO A 452 -4.41 0.30 -22.51
C PRO A 452 -4.95 1.73 -22.69
N GLY A 453 -6.27 1.92 -22.68
CA GLY A 453 -6.90 3.24 -22.72
C GLY A 453 -6.76 4.03 -21.42
N ASP A 454 -6.59 3.35 -20.29
CA ASP A 454 -6.47 3.97 -18.96
C ASP A 454 -5.00 4.30 -18.61
N LEU A 455 -4.04 3.73 -19.36
CA LEU A 455 -2.62 4.00 -19.19
C LEU A 455 -2.25 5.44 -19.61
N VAL A 456 -1.57 6.13 -18.70
CA VAL A 456 -1.06 7.49 -18.89
C VAL A 456 0.38 7.41 -19.40
N VAL A 457 0.64 8.05 -20.55
CA VAL A 457 1.99 8.14 -21.12
C VAL A 457 2.46 9.59 -21.10
N THR A 458 3.65 9.81 -20.55
CA THR A 458 4.33 11.10 -20.49
C THR A 458 5.75 10.97 -21.03
N ALA A 459 6.41 12.07 -21.36
CA ALA A 459 7.80 12.04 -21.79
C ALA A 459 8.53 13.31 -21.35
N THR A 460 9.82 13.17 -21.05
CA THR A 460 10.68 14.28 -20.64
C THR A 460 12.03 14.21 -21.32
N SER A 461 12.69 15.35 -21.49
CA SER A 461 14.00 15.46 -22.12
C SER A 461 15.11 15.79 -21.13
N SER A 462 16.23 15.08 -21.25
CA SER A 462 17.46 15.37 -20.51
C SER A 462 18.17 16.65 -20.96
N ASN A 463 17.80 17.21 -22.12
CA ASN A 463 18.40 18.42 -22.68
C ASN A 463 17.33 19.38 -23.22
N GLN A 464 16.81 20.23 -22.33
CA GLN A 464 15.79 21.23 -22.63
C GLN A 464 16.22 22.30 -23.65
N ALA A 465 17.52 22.47 -23.91
CA ALA A 465 17.99 23.41 -24.91
C ALA A 465 17.84 22.86 -26.33
N LEU A 466 18.03 21.55 -26.51
CA LEU A 466 17.87 20.88 -27.79
C LEU A 466 16.44 20.41 -28.02
N VAL A 467 15.84 19.73 -27.04
CA VAL A 467 14.47 19.23 -27.05
C VAL A 467 13.77 19.72 -25.78
N PRO A 468 13.08 20.87 -25.81
CA PRO A 468 12.21 21.29 -24.72
C PRO A 468 11.06 20.30 -24.52
N ASP A 469 10.61 20.06 -23.29
CA ASP A 469 9.46 19.17 -23.03
C ASP A 469 8.19 19.67 -23.74
N ALA A 470 8.04 20.97 -23.93
CA ALA A 470 6.94 21.58 -24.69
C ALA A 470 6.92 21.20 -26.18
N ASN A 471 8.03 20.66 -26.71
CA ASN A 471 8.15 20.16 -28.08
C ASN A 471 7.95 18.64 -28.17
N ILE A 472 7.60 18.00 -27.06
CA ILE A 472 7.31 16.57 -27.02
C ILE A 472 5.80 16.43 -26.89
N THR A 473 5.19 15.67 -27.79
CA THR A 473 3.75 15.37 -27.74
C THR A 473 3.55 13.88 -27.85
N VAL A 474 2.71 13.34 -26.95
CA VAL A 474 2.25 11.95 -27.02
C VAL A 474 0.84 11.94 -27.60
N GLY A 475 0.68 11.28 -28.74
CA GLY A 475 -0.61 11.03 -29.40
C GLY A 475 -0.95 9.54 -29.44
N GLY A 476 -2.00 9.20 -30.19
CA GLY A 476 -2.52 7.83 -30.31
C GLY A 476 -3.59 7.48 -29.26
N SER A 477 -4.11 6.26 -29.33
CA SER A 477 -5.13 5.72 -28.40
C SER A 477 -4.88 4.24 -28.11
N ASP A 478 -5.36 3.78 -26.95
CA ASP A 478 -5.19 2.40 -26.47
C ASP A 478 -3.73 1.92 -26.48
N ALA A 479 -3.43 0.73 -26.99
CA ALA A 479 -2.07 0.20 -26.97
C ALA A 479 -1.11 0.95 -27.91
N ASN A 480 -1.63 1.68 -28.91
CA ASN A 480 -0.82 2.33 -29.94
C ASN A 480 -0.67 3.82 -29.64
N ARG A 481 0.53 4.21 -29.24
CA ARG A 481 0.91 5.58 -28.91
C ARG A 481 1.92 6.09 -29.94
N THR A 482 1.95 7.40 -30.14
CA THR A 482 2.93 8.03 -31.03
C THR A 482 3.64 9.12 -30.26
N LEU A 483 4.96 9.03 -30.17
CA LEU A 483 5.80 10.05 -29.57
C LEU A 483 6.35 10.95 -30.68
N THR A 484 5.89 12.19 -30.73
CA THR A 484 6.42 13.19 -31.66
C THR A 484 7.36 14.12 -30.91
N VAL A 485 8.57 14.29 -31.45
CA VAL A 485 9.62 15.12 -30.87
C VAL A 485 10.11 16.13 -31.90
N ALA A 486 10.22 17.39 -31.49
CA ALA A 486 10.83 18.45 -32.30
C ALA A 486 12.06 19.07 -31.62
N THR A 487 13.18 19.03 -32.32
CA THR A 487 14.41 19.73 -31.93
C THR A 487 14.31 21.22 -32.22
N VAL A 488 15.04 22.04 -31.45
CA VAL A 488 15.18 23.47 -31.72
C VAL A 488 16.03 23.65 -33.00
N PRO A 489 15.55 24.35 -34.05
CA PRO A 489 16.16 24.30 -35.38
C PRO A 489 17.66 24.60 -35.46
N ALA A 490 18.13 25.57 -34.69
CA ALA A 490 19.53 26.01 -34.70
C ALA A 490 20.45 25.25 -33.73
N GLN A 491 19.91 24.32 -32.93
CA GLN A 491 20.68 23.56 -31.95
C GLN A 491 21.18 22.24 -32.55
N THR A 492 22.30 21.78 -32.02
CA THR A 492 22.93 20.50 -32.36
C THR A 492 23.31 19.77 -31.08
N GLY A 493 23.60 18.47 -31.20
CA GLY A 493 23.96 17.60 -30.09
C GLY A 493 22.91 16.54 -29.85
N THR A 494 22.91 16.01 -28.62
CA THR A 494 22.10 14.85 -28.24
C THR A 494 21.25 15.15 -27.01
N ALA A 495 20.05 14.59 -26.98
CA ALA A 495 19.14 14.54 -25.84
C ALA A 495 18.69 13.09 -25.65
N ILE A 496 18.35 12.71 -24.41
CA ILE A 496 17.63 11.47 -24.13
C ILE A 496 16.20 11.90 -23.82
N VAL A 497 15.23 11.37 -24.57
CA VAL A 497 13.82 11.52 -24.28
C VAL A 497 13.35 10.25 -23.59
N THR A 498 13.04 10.36 -22.31
CA THR A 498 12.51 9.25 -21.50
C THR A 498 10.99 9.30 -21.58
N ALA A 499 10.39 8.34 -22.27
CA ALA A 499 8.94 8.12 -22.26
C ALA A 499 8.58 7.18 -21.10
N GLN A 500 7.60 7.57 -20.31
CA GLN A 500 7.12 6.85 -19.15
C GLN A 500 5.65 6.48 -19.34
N VAL A 501 5.30 5.22 -19.07
CA VAL A 501 3.91 4.76 -18.93
C VAL A 501 3.60 4.54 -17.45
N SER A 502 2.38 4.87 -17.04
CA SER A 502 1.87 4.71 -15.68
C SER A 502 0.43 4.20 -15.74
N ASP A 503 0.11 3.22 -14.90
CA ASP A 503 -1.27 2.79 -14.58
C ASP A 503 -1.86 3.60 -13.40
N GLY A 504 -0.99 4.24 -12.61
CA GLY A 504 -1.36 5.01 -11.40
C GLY A 504 -0.70 4.47 -10.13
N PHE A 505 -0.20 3.24 -10.19
CA PHE A 505 0.45 2.50 -9.11
C PHE A 505 1.93 2.23 -9.42
N ALA A 506 2.21 1.75 -10.63
CA ALA A 506 3.54 1.44 -11.13
C ALA A 506 3.86 2.20 -12.41
N THR A 507 5.15 2.28 -12.72
CA THR A 507 5.64 2.99 -13.90
C THR A 507 6.76 2.23 -14.57
N SER A 508 6.80 2.32 -15.90
CA SER A 508 7.91 1.81 -16.71
C SER A 508 8.34 2.88 -17.70
N THR A 509 9.61 2.79 -18.12
CA THR A 509 10.21 3.80 -19.00
C THR A 509 10.90 3.15 -20.19
N VAL A 510 10.92 3.87 -21.31
CA VAL A 510 11.80 3.61 -22.44
C VAL A 510 12.53 4.90 -22.81
N ASP A 511 13.82 4.79 -23.08
CA ASP A 511 14.65 5.92 -23.51
C ASP A 511 14.79 5.92 -25.03
N ILE A 512 14.64 7.10 -25.62
CA ILE A 512 14.89 7.35 -27.04
C ILE A 512 15.99 8.41 -27.14
N THR A 513 17.08 8.10 -27.84
CA THR A 513 18.14 9.09 -28.05
C THR A 513 17.79 9.97 -29.22
N VAL A 514 17.80 11.29 -29.03
CA VAL A 514 17.51 12.27 -30.07
C VAL A 514 18.78 13.02 -30.42
N THR A 515 19.25 12.90 -31.66
CA THR A 515 20.48 13.55 -32.13
C THR A 515 20.22 14.49 -33.29
N ALA A 516 20.82 15.68 -33.25
CA ALA A 516 20.77 16.68 -34.30
C ALA A 516 22.19 17.05 -34.77
N GLY A 517 22.53 16.73 -36.03
CA GLY A 517 23.85 16.91 -36.63
C GLY A 517 24.27 18.36 -36.83
N GLY A 518 23.47 19.13 -37.57
CA GLY A 518 23.76 20.53 -37.91
C GLY A 518 23.56 20.83 -39.39
N ASN A 519 23.97 22.01 -39.87
CA ASN A 519 23.79 22.39 -41.28
C ASN A 519 25.08 22.22 -42.11
N GLN A 520 25.89 21.21 -41.81
CA GLN A 520 27.17 20.89 -42.46
C GLN A 520 27.25 19.36 -42.60
N PRO A 521 28.09 18.81 -43.50
CA PRO A 521 28.32 17.37 -43.55
C PRO A 521 28.68 16.81 -42.17
N ASN A 522 27.93 15.81 -41.72
CA ASN A 522 28.07 15.20 -40.41
C ASN A 522 28.32 13.70 -40.50
N THR A 523 28.99 13.15 -39.49
CA THR A 523 29.07 11.72 -39.27
C THR A 523 28.47 11.43 -37.91
N ILE A 524 27.30 10.80 -37.91
CA ILE A 524 26.49 10.56 -36.72
C ILE A 524 26.37 9.05 -36.53
N SER A 525 26.67 8.58 -35.32
CA SER A 525 26.36 7.22 -34.90
C SER A 525 25.38 7.31 -33.75
N GLY A 526 24.30 6.57 -33.87
CA GLY A 526 23.34 6.28 -32.84
C GLY A 526 23.90 5.37 -31.74
N THR A 527 22.98 4.88 -30.93
CA THR A 527 23.18 4.01 -29.77
C THR A 527 22.67 2.60 -30.07
N THR A 528 22.76 1.68 -29.12
CA THR A 528 22.19 0.34 -29.29
C THR A 528 20.71 0.25 -28.88
N GLY A 529 20.08 1.39 -28.59
CA GLY A 529 18.64 1.51 -28.34
C GLY A 529 18.00 2.40 -29.39
N ALA A 530 16.68 2.57 -29.34
CA ALA A 530 15.96 3.35 -30.34
C ALA A 530 16.44 4.82 -30.39
N ASP A 531 16.73 5.28 -31.60
CA ASP A 531 17.20 6.63 -31.86
C ASP A 531 16.28 7.42 -32.81
N MET A 532 16.25 8.74 -32.64
CA MET A 532 15.77 9.70 -33.63
C MET A 532 16.94 10.58 -34.06
N ILE A 533 17.41 10.41 -35.29
CA ILE A 533 18.58 11.12 -35.80
C ILE A 533 18.18 12.06 -36.93
N PHE A 534 18.50 13.34 -36.77
CA PHE A 534 18.29 14.38 -37.77
C PHE A 534 19.64 14.90 -38.29
N GLY A 535 20.00 14.53 -39.53
CA GLY A 535 21.17 15.06 -40.25
C GLY A 535 21.04 16.56 -40.51
N LYS A 536 19.87 16.95 -41.04
CA LYS A 536 19.45 18.31 -41.41
C LYS A 536 19.97 18.72 -42.78
N LYS A 537 21.10 19.43 -42.86
CA LYS A 537 21.67 19.88 -44.14
C LYS A 537 23.13 19.50 -44.22
N GLY A 538 23.57 19.16 -45.42
CA GLY A 538 24.92 18.69 -45.67
C GLY A 538 24.85 17.27 -46.22
N ASP A 539 25.98 16.77 -46.72
CA ASP A 539 26.07 15.38 -47.14
C ASP A 539 26.42 14.56 -45.89
N ASP A 540 25.39 14.01 -45.24
CA ASP A 540 25.50 13.37 -43.93
C ASP A 540 25.78 11.87 -44.05
N THR A 541 26.44 11.29 -43.05
CA THR A 541 26.58 9.85 -42.87
C THR A 541 26.03 9.48 -41.51
N ILE A 542 24.91 8.76 -41.49
CA ILE A 542 24.15 8.43 -40.30
C ILE A 542 24.09 6.90 -40.15
N SER A 543 24.39 6.41 -38.95
CA SER A 543 24.24 5.01 -38.57
C SER A 543 23.34 4.90 -37.35
N GLY A 544 22.26 4.12 -37.42
CA GLY A 544 21.36 3.82 -36.29
C GLY A 544 22.03 2.94 -35.25
N GLN A 545 22.62 1.83 -35.71
CA GLN A 545 23.21 0.74 -34.92
C GLN A 545 22.13 -0.29 -34.56
N ALA A 546 21.89 -0.59 -33.28
CA ALA A 546 20.90 -1.57 -32.91
C ALA A 546 19.68 -0.86 -32.33
N GLY A 547 18.49 -1.38 -32.56
CA GLY A 547 17.24 -0.73 -32.12
C GLY A 547 16.34 -0.46 -33.31
N ASN A 548 15.13 0.03 -33.04
CA ASN A 548 14.23 0.47 -34.10
C ASN A 548 14.41 1.98 -34.24
N ASP A 549 15.19 2.40 -35.24
CA ASP A 549 15.65 3.78 -35.35
C ASP A 549 14.86 4.58 -36.40
N LEU A 550 14.79 5.89 -36.20
CA LEU A 550 14.31 6.85 -37.18
C LEU A 550 15.48 7.72 -37.67
N LEU A 551 15.89 7.51 -38.92
CA LEU A 551 16.99 8.25 -39.54
C LEU A 551 16.46 9.23 -40.58
N CYS A 552 16.65 10.53 -40.34
CA CYS A 552 16.28 11.62 -41.25
C CYS A 552 17.55 12.27 -41.81
N GLY A 553 17.89 12.02 -43.08
CA GLY A 553 19.03 12.64 -43.78
C GLY A 553 18.85 14.15 -43.91
N GLY A 554 17.86 14.56 -44.70
CA GLY A 554 17.39 15.94 -44.76
C GLY A 554 17.67 16.59 -46.11
N SER A 555 18.79 17.27 -46.29
CA SER A 555 19.12 17.90 -47.57
C SER A 555 20.60 17.84 -47.84
N GLY A 556 20.96 17.30 -49.00
CA GLY A 556 22.33 16.92 -49.33
C GLY A 556 22.31 15.48 -49.80
N ASN A 557 23.45 14.96 -50.24
CA ASN A 557 23.54 13.57 -50.66
C ASN A 557 23.92 12.73 -49.44
N ASP A 558 22.93 12.12 -48.82
CA ASP A 558 23.06 11.49 -47.52
C ASP A 558 23.34 9.99 -47.62
N LYS A 559 23.99 9.44 -46.61
CA LYS A 559 24.19 8.01 -46.41
C LYS A 559 23.56 7.57 -45.10
N LEU A 560 22.50 6.78 -45.16
CA LEU A 560 21.76 6.26 -44.00
C LEU A 560 21.98 4.75 -43.85
N ILE A 561 22.30 4.30 -42.64
CA ILE A 561 22.57 2.89 -42.32
C ILE A 561 21.78 2.52 -41.06
N GLY A 562 20.74 1.70 -41.16
CA GLY A 562 19.96 1.21 -40.02
C GLY A 562 20.79 0.29 -39.11
N ASN A 563 21.28 -0.79 -39.70
CA ASN A 563 21.98 -1.93 -39.13
C ASN A 563 21.07 -3.01 -38.53
N ALA A 564 20.66 -2.98 -37.26
CA ALA A 564 19.92 -4.09 -36.66
C ALA A 564 18.67 -3.62 -35.91
N GLY A 565 17.51 -4.16 -36.27
CA GLY A 565 16.21 -3.74 -35.78
C GLY A 565 15.36 -3.23 -36.93
N ASP A 566 14.10 -2.87 -36.63
CA ASP A 566 13.16 -2.43 -37.65
C ASP A 566 13.28 -0.91 -37.83
N ASP A 567 14.12 -0.50 -38.78
CA ASP A 567 14.53 0.89 -38.97
C ASP A 567 13.65 1.64 -39.97
N THR A 568 13.53 2.95 -39.80
CA THR A 568 12.82 3.84 -40.72
C THR A 568 13.76 4.93 -41.21
N MET A 569 14.01 4.98 -42.51
CA MET A 569 15.00 5.87 -43.12
C MET A 569 14.38 6.79 -44.18
N TYR A 570 14.66 8.09 -44.06
CA TYR A 570 14.24 9.13 -45.00
C TYR A 570 15.45 9.93 -45.51
N GLY A 571 15.82 9.79 -46.78
CA GLY A 571 16.87 10.57 -47.44
C GLY A 571 16.48 12.04 -47.65
N ALA A 572 15.25 12.24 -48.13
CA ALA A 572 14.58 13.53 -48.34
C ALA A 572 14.99 14.31 -49.60
N ASN A 573 15.97 15.21 -49.62
CA ASN A 573 16.38 15.88 -50.87
C ASN A 573 17.86 15.62 -51.16
N GLY A 574 18.18 15.06 -52.32
CA GLY A 574 19.54 14.74 -52.73
C GLY A 574 19.58 13.41 -53.44
N ASP A 575 20.76 13.01 -53.89
CA ASP A 575 20.97 11.64 -54.37
C ASP A 575 21.45 10.80 -53.17
N ASP A 576 20.53 10.07 -52.53
CA ASP A 576 20.77 9.43 -51.23
C ASP A 576 21.11 7.94 -51.33
N VAL A 577 21.87 7.42 -50.35
CA VAL A 577 22.20 5.99 -50.22
C VAL A 577 21.69 5.46 -48.88
N LEU A 578 20.72 4.53 -48.93
CA LEU A 578 20.08 3.95 -47.74
C LEU A 578 20.43 2.47 -47.61
N SER A 579 20.68 1.98 -46.40
CA SER A 579 20.96 0.57 -46.11
C SER A 579 20.25 0.15 -44.83
N GLY A 580 19.31 -0.80 -44.94
CA GLY A 580 18.50 -1.29 -43.82
C GLY A 580 19.30 -2.15 -42.86
N GLY A 581 19.78 -3.28 -43.37
CA GLY A 581 20.48 -4.26 -42.55
C GLY A 581 19.52 -5.36 -42.13
N ALA A 582 19.63 -5.82 -40.88
CA ALA A 582 18.80 -6.89 -40.35
C ALA A 582 17.56 -6.33 -39.65
N GLY A 583 16.37 -6.66 -40.16
CA GLY A 583 15.09 -6.23 -39.58
C GLY A 583 14.08 -6.01 -40.69
N ALA A 584 12.87 -5.61 -40.33
CA ALA A 584 11.87 -5.18 -41.30
C ALA A 584 11.95 -3.65 -41.46
N ASP A 585 12.66 -3.20 -42.49
CA ASP A 585 13.03 -1.80 -42.65
C ASP A 585 12.08 -1.01 -43.57
N HIS A 586 11.98 0.29 -43.35
CA HIS A 586 11.23 1.21 -44.21
C HIS A 586 12.13 2.25 -44.86
N PHE A 587 12.08 2.33 -46.19
CA PHE A 587 12.93 3.21 -46.99
C PHE A 587 12.13 4.29 -47.72
N SER A 588 12.56 5.54 -47.60
CA SER A 588 12.03 6.66 -48.37
C SER A 588 13.18 7.54 -48.88
N GLY A 589 13.56 7.36 -50.15
CA GLY A 589 14.63 8.14 -50.77
C GLY A 589 14.26 9.63 -50.91
N GLY A 590 13.01 9.91 -51.28
CA GLY A 590 12.51 11.27 -51.42
C GLY A 590 12.77 11.83 -52.83
N LYS A 591 13.45 12.97 -52.93
CA LYS A 591 13.74 13.65 -54.20
C LYS A 591 15.19 13.48 -54.58
N GLY A 592 15.41 12.86 -55.73
CA GLY A 592 16.70 12.76 -56.39
C GLY A 592 16.83 11.40 -57.05
N THR A 593 18.07 10.95 -57.23
CA THR A 593 18.39 9.59 -57.68
C THR A 593 18.93 8.80 -56.50
N ASP A 594 18.03 8.10 -55.81
CA ASP A 594 18.36 7.40 -54.58
C ASP A 594 18.78 5.94 -54.86
N THR A 595 19.51 5.32 -53.94
CA THR A 595 19.89 3.91 -54.01
C THR A 595 19.65 3.25 -52.66
N ALA A 596 18.89 2.14 -52.63
CA ALA A 596 18.72 1.33 -51.43
C ALA A 596 19.54 0.04 -51.59
N THR A 597 20.48 -0.17 -50.68
CA THR A 597 21.17 -1.45 -50.54
C THR A 597 20.47 -2.25 -49.45
N ASP A 598 20.29 -3.56 -49.67
CA ASP A 598 19.64 -4.47 -48.71
C ASP A 598 18.12 -4.37 -48.59
N LEU A 599 17.43 -3.88 -49.63
CA LEU A 599 15.97 -3.93 -49.68
C LEU A 599 15.50 -5.37 -50.01
N THR A 600 15.19 -6.18 -49.00
CA THR A 600 14.70 -7.54 -49.19
C THR A 600 13.30 -7.76 -48.63
N ALA A 601 12.36 -8.10 -49.53
CA ALA A 601 10.99 -8.46 -49.13
C ALA A 601 10.91 -9.73 -48.26
N ALA A 602 12.03 -10.48 -48.12
CA ALA A 602 12.11 -11.66 -47.28
C ALA A 602 12.23 -11.31 -45.79
N GLU A 603 12.81 -10.15 -45.47
CA GLU A 603 12.97 -9.63 -44.11
C GLU A 603 11.79 -8.75 -43.68
N GLY A 604 10.96 -8.31 -44.64
CA GLY A 604 9.76 -7.53 -44.38
C GLY A 604 9.84 -6.09 -44.87
N ASP A 605 10.91 -5.75 -45.60
CA ASP A 605 11.19 -4.38 -46.01
C ASP A 605 10.14 -3.77 -46.91
N THR A 606 9.96 -2.46 -46.74
CA THR A 606 9.04 -1.65 -47.51
C THR A 606 9.71 -0.39 -48.03
N GLN A 607 9.22 0.14 -49.15
CA GLN A 607 9.72 1.40 -49.70
C GLN A 607 8.59 2.30 -50.20
N ASP A 608 8.81 3.61 -50.10
CA ASP A 608 7.99 4.62 -50.74
C ASP A 608 8.64 5.09 -52.06
N GLY A 609 7.89 4.97 -53.16
CA GLY A 609 8.35 5.36 -54.49
C GLY A 609 9.21 4.31 -55.21
N THR A 610 9.94 4.74 -56.23
CA THR A 610 10.88 3.88 -56.98
C THR A 610 12.31 4.23 -56.60
N ILE A 611 12.89 3.45 -55.70
CA ILE A 611 14.32 3.48 -55.38
C ILE A 611 14.97 2.31 -56.17
N PRO A 612 15.89 2.60 -57.13
CA PRO A 612 16.55 1.57 -57.94
C PRO A 612 17.56 0.69 -57.18
#